data_AF-A0A2N5D2K9-F1
#
_entry.id   AF-A0A2N5D2K9-F1
#
_cell.length_a   1.000
_cell.length_b   1.000
_cell.length_c   1.000
_cell.angle_alpha   90.00
_cell.angle_beta   90.00
_cell.angle_gamma   90.00
#
_symmetry.space_group_name_H-M   'P 1'
#
loop_
_entity.id
_entity.type
_entity.pdbx_description
1 polymer ?
#
loop_
_entity_poly.entity_id
_entity_poly.type
_entity_poly.pdbx_seq_one_letter_code
_entity_poly.pdbx_strand_id
1 'polypeptide(L)'
;MSRVVWTAEAVDNLDSIFTYVASFNASAAARLAQRLHAAANSLDANPERGRPIPKGLRELAVIAPYLIRYRITEDAVIILRIRHGMRQPD
;
A
#
# COMPACT_ATOMS: atom_id res chain seq x y z
N MET A 1 -19.26 1.76 1.42
CA MET A 1 -17.99 2.40 1.84
C MET A 1 -17.45 1.58 2.98
N SER A 2 -16.26 1.03 2.83
CA SER A 2 -15.59 0.22 3.86
C SER A 2 -14.52 1.08 4.55
N ARG A 3 -14.35 0.95 5.86
CA ARG A 3 -13.26 1.69 6.55
C ARG A 3 -11.90 1.15 6.09
N VAL A 4 -10.92 2.02 5.83
CA VAL A 4 -9.54 1.59 5.61
C VAL A 4 -8.77 1.60 6.94
N VAL A 5 -8.11 0.49 7.25
CA VAL A 5 -7.30 0.31 8.45
C VAL A 5 -5.89 -0.07 8.04
N TRP A 6 -4.89 0.57 8.65
CA TRP A 6 -3.48 0.30 8.40
C TRP A 6 -2.89 -0.50 9.55
N THR A 7 -2.15 -1.56 9.24
CA THR A 7 -1.29 -2.22 10.23
C THR A 7 -0.08 -1.35 10.56
N ALA A 8 0.55 -1.61 11.71
CA ALA A 8 1.84 -1.00 12.05
C ALA A 8 2.89 -1.25 10.95
N GLU A 9 2.97 -2.49 10.43
CA GLU A 9 3.87 -2.84 9.32
C GLU A 9 3.63 -1.98 8.06
N ALA A 10 2.37 -1.72 7.70
CA ALA A 10 2.06 -0.89 6.53
C ALA A 10 2.49 0.58 6.73
N VAL A 11 2.39 1.10 7.95
CA VAL A 11 2.88 2.43 8.30
C VAL A 11 4.40 2.46 8.22
N ASP A 12 5.09 1.51 8.87
CA ASP A 12 6.55 1.41 8.87
C ASP A 12 7.12 1.25 7.44
N ASN A 13 6.41 0.53 6.57
CA ASN A 13 6.77 0.41 5.17
C ASN A 13 6.70 1.75 4.44
N LEU A 14 5.63 2.53 4.64
CA LEU A 14 5.47 3.83 4.00
C LEU A 14 6.58 4.79 4.46
N ASP A 15 6.88 4.81 5.76
CA ASP A 15 7.95 5.63 6.35
C ASP A 15 9.33 5.21 5.85
N SER A 16 9.59 3.91 5.74
CA SER A 16 10.84 3.38 5.19
C SER A 16 11.02 3.75 3.71
N ILE A 17 9.95 3.64 2.91
CA ILE A 17 9.95 4.06 1.50
C ILE A 17 10.21 5.57 1.39
N PHE A 18 9.55 6.37 2.21
CA PHE A 18 9.76 7.82 2.24
C PHE A 18 11.21 8.15 2.58
N THR A 19 11.73 7.60 3.68
CA THR A 19 13.08 7.86 4.17
C THR A 19 14.13 7.47 3.13
N TYR A 20 13.98 6.28 2.52
CA TYR A 20 14.87 5.83 1.47
C TYR A 20 14.87 6.74 0.25
N VAL A 21 13.70 7.17 -0.25
CA VAL A 21 13.65 8.04 -1.43
C VAL A 21 14.09 9.46 -1.08
N ALA A 22 13.82 9.93 0.14
CA ALA A 22 14.15 11.27 0.60
C ALA A 22 15.66 11.52 0.65
N SER A 23 16.47 10.48 0.89
CA SER A 23 17.93 10.59 0.84
C SER A 23 18.47 10.92 -0.56
N PHE A 24 17.67 10.68 -1.62
CA PHE A 24 18.02 11.04 -3.00
C PHE A 24 17.25 12.27 -3.48
N ASN A 25 15.96 12.38 -3.14
CA ASN A 25 15.08 13.47 -3.55
C ASN A 25 13.85 13.58 -2.63
N ALA A 26 13.89 14.52 -1.69
CA ALA A 26 12.81 14.76 -0.72
C ALA A 26 11.46 15.10 -1.39
N SER A 27 11.47 15.88 -2.47
CA SER A 27 10.24 16.25 -3.20
C SER A 27 9.60 15.03 -3.87
N ALA A 28 10.41 14.13 -4.44
CA ALA A 28 9.93 12.88 -5.00
C ALA A 28 9.40 11.94 -3.92
N ALA A 29 10.04 11.87 -2.75
CA ALA A 29 9.59 11.07 -1.62
C ALA A 29 8.19 11.51 -1.14
N ALA A 30 7.98 12.81 -0.96
CA ALA A 30 6.68 13.35 -0.55
C ALA A 30 5.57 13.01 -1.57
N ARG A 31 5.83 13.20 -2.87
CA ARG A 31 4.87 12.84 -3.92
C ARG A 31 4.56 11.34 -3.94
N LEU A 32 5.58 10.50 -3.76
CA LEU A 32 5.40 9.05 -3.75
C LEU A 32 4.56 8.59 -2.55
N ALA A 33 4.89 9.08 -1.35
CA ALA A 33 4.15 8.75 -0.13
C ALA A 33 2.68 9.19 -0.21
N GLN A 34 2.43 10.41 -0.70
CA GLN A 34 1.06 10.90 -0.93
C GLN A 34 0.28 10.03 -1.90
N ARG A 35 0.89 9.62 -3.02
CA ARG A 35 0.25 8.73 -4.00
C ARG A 35 -0.07 7.37 -3.37
N LEU A 36 0.87 6.76 -2.65
CA LEU A 36 0.66 5.45 -1.99
C LEU A 36 -0.45 5.52 -0.95
N HIS A 37 -0.43 6.55 -0.10
CA HIS A 37 -1.45 6.78 0.91
C HIS A 37 -2.84 6.99 0.29
N ALA A 38 -2.94 7.82 -0.75
CA ALA A 38 -4.20 8.04 -1.46
C ALA A 38 -4.72 6.77 -2.15
N ALA A 39 -3.82 5.98 -2.76
CA ALA A 39 -4.19 4.71 -3.39
C ALA A 39 -4.66 3.65 -2.38
N ALA A 40 -4.05 3.58 -1.20
CA ALA A 40 -4.54 2.71 -0.13
C ALA A 40 -5.91 3.17 0.39
N ASN A 41 -6.08 4.47 0.68
CA ASN A 41 -7.30 4.99 1.27
C ASN A 41 -8.50 4.94 0.32
N SER A 42 -8.29 5.06 -0.99
CA SER A 42 -9.39 4.95 -1.95
C SER A 42 -9.91 3.51 -2.14
N LEU A 43 -9.40 2.54 -1.39
CA LEU A 43 -9.96 1.19 -1.33
C LEU A 43 -11.26 1.15 -0.51
N ASP A 44 -11.62 2.21 0.22
CA ASP A 44 -12.92 2.37 0.87
C ASP A 44 -14.11 2.30 -0.10
N ALA A 45 -13.92 2.83 -1.30
CA ALA A 45 -14.93 2.91 -2.35
C ALA A 45 -14.87 1.70 -3.29
N ASN A 46 -13.67 1.18 -3.58
CA ASN A 46 -13.48 0.07 -4.52
C ASN A 46 -12.49 -0.99 -3.97
N PRO A 47 -12.86 -1.74 -2.91
CA PRO A 47 -12.00 -2.76 -2.31
C PRO A 47 -11.55 -3.85 -3.29
N GLU A 48 -12.40 -4.22 -4.25
CA GLU A 48 -12.20 -5.39 -5.13
C GLU A 48 -11.21 -5.13 -6.28
N ARG A 49 -10.73 -3.90 -6.46
CA ARG A 49 -9.93 -3.50 -7.64
C ARG A 49 -8.50 -4.07 -7.68
N GLY A 50 -7.96 -4.50 -6.54
CA GLY A 50 -6.64 -5.13 -6.48
C GLY A 50 -6.70 -6.56 -6.99
N ARG A 51 -5.60 -7.06 -7.56
CA ARG A 51 -5.51 -8.43 -8.07
C ARG A 51 -5.62 -9.43 -6.92
N PRO A 52 -6.54 -10.41 -6.97
CA PRO A 52 -6.56 -11.52 -6.00
C PRO A 52 -5.26 -12.30 -6.01
N ILE A 53 -4.80 -12.67 -4.82
CA ILE A 53 -3.66 -13.58 -4.60
C ILE A 53 -4.09 -14.66 -3.57
N PRO A 54 -3.30 -15.74 -3.38
CA PRO A 54 -3.66 -16.79 -2.41
C PRO A 54 -3.89 -16.26 -0.99
N LYS A 55 -4.60 -17.06 -0.17
CA LYS A 55 -4.94 -16.76 1.23
C LYS A 55 -5.92 -15.59 1.43
N GLY A 56 -6.79 -15.32 0.46
CA GLY A 56 -7.81 -14.26 0.56
C GLY A 56 -7.22 -12.85 0.58
N LEU A 57 -6.00 -12.70 0.05
CA LEU A 57 -5.30 -11.43 -0.02
C LEU A 57 -5.44 -10.81 -1.40
N ARG A 58 -5.18 -9.51 -1.50
CA ARG A 58 -5.18 -8.75 -2.74
C ARG A 58 -3.95 -7.86 -2.83
N GLU A 59 -3.50 -7.60 -4.04
CA GLU A 59 -2.41 -6.66 -4.33
C GLU A 59 -2.90 -5.55 -5.26
N LEU A 60 -2.73 -4.30 -4.83
CA LEU A 60 -2.95 -3.12 -5.67
C LEU A 60 -1.61 -2.64 -6.23
N ALA A 61 -1.50 -2.55 -7.56
CA ALA A 61 -0.27 -2.27 -8.29
C ALA A 61 -0.34 -0.97 -9.13
N VAL A 62 -1.03 0.05 -8.62
CA VAL A 62 -1.29 1.31 -9.36
C VAL A 62 -0.12 2.30 -9.34
N ILE A 63 0.88 2.08 -8.48
CA ILE A 63 2.07 2.92 -8.36
C ILE A 63 3.29 2.03 -8.50
N ALA A 64 3.68 1.72 -9.73
CA ALA A 64 4.90 0.98 -9.97
C ALA A 64 6.12 1.72 -9.39
N PRO A 65 7.10 1.02 -8.80
CA PRO A 65 7.18 -0.44 -8.65
C PRO A 65 6.56 -0.97 -7.34
N TYR A 66 5.75 -0.20 -6.62
CA TYR A 66 5.20 -0.58 -5.31
C TYR A 66 3.86 -1.33 -5.40
N LEU A 67 3.70 -2.29 -4.49
CA LEU A 67 2.51 -3.12 -4.34
C LEU A 67 1.93 -2.91 -2.93
N ILE A 68 0.67 -2.54 -2.86
CA ILE A 68 -0.08 -2.45 -1.60
C ILE A 68 -0.80 -3.77 -1.41
N ARG A 69 -0.40 -4.55 -0.40
CA ARG A 69 -1.06 -5.81 -0.06
C ARG A 69 -2.10 -5.57 1.03
N TYR A 70 -3.30 -6.07 0.81
CA TYR A 70 -4.42 -5.86 1.71
C TYR A 70 -5.34 -7.08 1.72
N ARG A 71 -6.30 -7.08 2.64
CA ARG A 71 -7.43 -8.00 2.64
C ARG A 71 -8.73 -7.24 2.85
N ILE A 72 -9.82 -7.83 2.37
CA ILE A 72 -11.18 -7.33 2.56
C ILE A 72 -11.80 -8.12 3.70
N THR A 73 -12.47 -7.43 4.62
CA THR A 73 -13.29 -7.99 5.69
C THR A 73 -14.71 -7.46 5.56
N GLU A 74 -15.65 -7.92 6.38
CA GLU A 74 -17.04 -7.46 6.34
C GLU A 74 -17.15 -5.93 6.54
N ASP A 75 -16.34 -5.36 7.44
CA ASP A 75 -16.44 -3.94 7.81
C ASP A 75 -15.30 -3.05 7.27
N ALA A 76 -14.18 -3.66 6.88
CA ALA A 76 -12.95 -2.92 6.62
C ALA A 76 -12.07 -3.50 5.51
N VAL A 77 -11.28 -2.61 4.91
CA VAL A 77 -10.10 -2.96 4.12
C VAL A 77 -8.87 -2.79 5.00
N ILE A 78 -8.14 -3.89 5.22
CA ILE A 78 -6.94 -3.89 6.06
C ILE A 78 -5.72 -3.86 5.16
N ILE A 79 -5.00 -2.75 5.17
CA ILE A 79 -3.69 -2.60 4.50
C ILE A 79 -2.65 -3.31 5.35
N LEU A 80 -2.09 -4.39 4.82
CA LEU A 80 -1.17 -5.27 5.54
C LEU A 80 0.27 -4.80 5.41
N ARG A 81 0.68 -4.43 4.19
CA ARG A 81 2.05 -3.97 3.90
C ARG A 81 2.16 -3.29 2.54
N ILE A 82 3.20 -2.48 2.37
CA ILE A 82 3.59 -1.86 1.10
C ILE A 82 5.00 -2.33 0.74
N ARG A 83 5.14 -3.01 -0.40
CA ARG A 83 6.43 -3.58 -0.80
C ARG A 83 6.85 -3.13 -2.19
N HIS A 84 8.15 -3.09 -2.43
CA HIS A 84 8.70 -2.91 -3.77
C HIS A 84 8.58 -4.23 -4.55
N GLY A 85 7.78 -4.26 -5.62
CA GLY A 85 7.44 -5.48 -6.37
C GLY A 85 8.61 -6.17 -7.07
N MET A 86 9.71 -5.44 -7.33
CA MET A 86 10.94 -6.01 -7.89
C MET A 86 11.98 -6.47 -6.85
N ARG A 87 11.74 -6.25 -5.55
CA ARG A 87 12.58 -6.81 -4.49
C ARG A 87 12.02 -8.19 -4.10
N GLN A 88 12.89 -9.14 -3.76
CA GLN A 88 12.44 -10.44 -3.28
C GLN A 88 11.51 -10.24 -2.07
N PRO A 89 10.37 -10.96 -2.00
CA PRO A 89 9.58 -10.96 -0.78
C PRO A 89 10.41 -11.63 0.32
N ASP A 90 10.52 -10.96 1.46
CA ASP A 90 10.96 -11.61 2.71
C ASP A 90 10.07 -12.80 3.05
#